data_AF-A0A2G8JF45-F1
#
_entry.id   AF-A0A2G8JF45-F1
#
_cell.length_a   1.000
_cell.length_b   1.000
_cell.length_c   1.000
_cell.angle_alpha   90.00
_cell.angle_beta   90.00
_cell.angle_gamma   90.00
#
_symmetry.space_group_name_H-M   'P 1'
#
loop_
_entity.id
_entity.type
_entity.pdbx_description
1 polymer ?
#
loop_
_entity_poly.entity_id
_entity_poly.type
_entity_poly.pdbx_seq_one_letter_code
_entity_poly.pdbx_strand_id
1 'polypeptide(L)'
;MRNYGNFVHNAKVRKENQGVLIPVYRPNFTADPDDYLPCSDCFGYYAKSDLWKHRCPFRKHVGAQNAKPAKRRNYIKEGKMMLPEFGLTKITSEIFSSLRCDEEGVARFIKADTLTRQLAEKLALKLGHDKDQYTYIRTKLREVGRMVVEYRQLTGESNASLTDLIDPKKFVAVVNATRQTSGFDADSHLYETPSLALKIGHSLKKSAEILKGDALMKGDFDLEKRSKAFIELYNMKWEELVSTHALRTLNENKRNEPKYLPVTSDIVKLTKYLKDKVACGVNVLKNESTSKPNDAKHTWKRPS
;
A
#
# COMPACT_ATOMS: atom_id res chain seq x y z
N MET A 1 21.27 -18.10 25.74
CA MET A 1 20.01 -18.88 25.66
C MET A 1 18.77 -18.13 26.17
N ARG A 2 18.84 -17.32 27.23
CA ARG A 2 17.65 -16.65 27.84
C ARG A 2 16.77 -15.88 26.84
N ASN A 3 17.35 -15.04 25.99
CA ASN A 3 16.59 -14.25 25.01
C ASN A 3 15.86 -15.11 23.98
N TYR A 4 16.44 -16.25 23.58
CA TYR A 4 15.82 -17.16 22.63
C TYR A 4 14.59 -17.85 23.23
N GLY A 5 14.68 -18.28 24.50
CA GLY A 5 13.51 -18.80 25.22
C GLY A 5 12.38 -17.77 25.32
N ASN A 6 12.72 -16.54 25.70
CA ASN A 6 11.75 -15.43 25.71
C ASN A 6 11.16 -15.16 24.31
N PHE A 7 11.97 -15.25 23.25
CA PHE A 7 11.50 -15.07 21.88
C PHE A 7 10.44 -16.11 21.48
N VAL A 8 10.67 -17.40 21.80
CA VAL A 8 9.72 -18.48 21.53
C VAL A 8 8.42 -18.29 22.33
N HIS A 9 8.53 -17.94 23.62
CA HIS A 9 7.38 -17.60 24.45
C HIS A 9 6.59 -16.43 23.86
N ASN A 10 7.28 -15.34 23.52
CA ASN A 10 6.67 -14.14 22.94
C ASN A 10 6.00 -14.42 21.58
N ALA A 11 6.59 -15.29 20.77
CA ALA A 11 5.99 -15.75 19.52
C ALA A 11 4.69 -16.54 19.76
N LYS A 12 4.65 -17.39 20.80
CA LYS A 12 3.44 -18.11 21.21
C LYS A 12 2.36 -17.17 21.75
N VAL A 13 2.72 -16.23 22.63
CA VAL A 13 1.80 -15.20 23.15
C VAL A 13 1.17 -14.40 22.00
N ARG A 14 1.98 -14.01 21.01
CA ARG A 14 1.48 -13.32 19.80
C ARG A 14 0.61 -14.21 18.90
N LYS A 15 0.85 -15.53 18.87
CA LYS A 15 0.03 -16.49 18.11
C LYS A 15 -1.36 -16.64 18.69
N GLU A 16 -1.40 -16.85 20.00
CA GLU A 16 -2.61 -17.25 20.73
C GLU A 16 -3.38 -16.02 21.22
N ASN A 17 -2.80 -14.81 21.11
CA ASN A 17 -3.30 -13.58 21.72
C ASN A 17 -3.59 -13.75 23.23
N GLN A 18 -2.83 -14.63 23.88
CA GLN A 18 -2.98 -14.98 25.29
C GLN A 18 -1.63 -14.91 26.00
N GLY A 19 -1.61 -14.31 27.18
CA GLY A 19 -0.41 -14.14 28.00
C GLY A 19 0.26 -12.78 27.85
N VAL A 20 1.44 -12.64 28.49
CA VAL A 20 2.18 -11.37 28.59
C VAL A 20 3.52 -11.51 27.88
N LEU A 21 3.84 -10.53 27.03
CA LEU A 21 5.15 -10.42 26.38
C LEU A 21 6.26 -10.15 27.41
N ILE A 22 7.42 -10.75 27.16
CA ILE A 22 8.62 -10.61 27.98
C ILE A 22 9.66 -9.80 27.18
N PRO A 23 9.62 -8.45 27.24
CA PRO A 23 10.66 -7.61 26.68
C PRO A 23 11.93 -7.63 27.56
N VAL A 24 13.06 -7.18 27.01
CA VAL A 24 14.33 -7.05 27.75
C VAL A 24 14.21 -5.99 28.84
N TYR A 25 13.53 -4.89 28.53
CA TYR A 25 13.19 -3.84 29.49
C TYR A 25 11.67 -3.82 29.66
N ARG A 26 11.21 -4.18 30.86
CA ARG A 26 9.78 -4.22 31.17
C ARG A 26 9.29 -2.79 31.43
N PRO A 27 8.25 -2.32 30.71
CA PRO A 27 7.66 -1.02 30.97
C PRO A 27 6.94 -1.02 32.33
N ASN A 28 6.88 0.14 32.97
CA ASN A 28 6.10 0.35 34.21
C ASN A 28 4.64 0.72 33.93
N PHE A 29 4.22 0.68 32.66
CA PHE A 29 2.89 1.03 32.18
C PHE A 29 2.34 -0.09 31.29
N THR A 30 1.04 -0.07 31.04
CA THR A 30 0.38 -0.98 30.10
C THR A 30 0.85 -0.66 28.68
N ALA A 31 1.74 -1.49 28.13
CA ALA A 31 2.30 -1.29 26.81
C ALA A 31 1.68 -2.23 25.79
N ASP A 32 1.41 -1.72 24.58
CA ASP A 32 0.90 -2.51 23.47
C ASP A 32 1.94 -3.56 23.06
N PRO A 33 1.60 -4.86 23.06
CA PRO A 33 2.41 -5.91 22.48
C PRO A 33 3.04 -5.56 21.14
N ASP A 34 2.28 -4.89 20.27
CA ASP A 34 2.71 -4.54 18.93
C ASP A 34 3.86 -3.55 18.91
N ASP A 35 4.12 -2.80 19.98
CA ASP A 35 5.22 -1.85 20.06
C ASP A 35 6.58 -2.45 20.38
N TYR A 36 6.66 -3.77 20.53
CA TYR A 36 7.91 -4.47 20.77
C TYR A 36 8.30 -5.36 19.58
N LEU A 37 9.57 -5.26 19.19
CA LEU A 37 10.16 -6.06 18.13
C LEU A 37 11.43 -6.80 18.62
N PRO A 38 11.66 -8.04 18.15
CA PRO A 38 12.89 -8.76 18.43
C PRO A 38 14.08 -8.20 17.63
N CYS A 39 15.28 -8.27 18.20
CA CYS A 39 16.54 -8.05 17.48
C CYS A 39 16.95 -9.35 16.75
N SER A 40 17.36 -9.24 15.48
CA SER A 40 17.73 -10.41 14.64
C SER A 40 18.97 -11.16 15.13
N ASP A 41 19.81 -10.46 15.88
CA ASP A 41 21.12 -10.96 16.27
C ASP A 41 21.07 -11.54 17.70
N CYS A 42 20.29 -10.95 18.62
CA CYS A 42 20.22 -11.39 20.02
C CYS A 42 18.86 -11.94 20.48
N PHE A 43 17.82 -11.91 19.64
CA PHE A 43 16.44 -12.34 19.92
C PHE A 43 15.72 -11.61 21.07
N GLY A 44 16.36 -10.62 21.70
CA GLY A 44 15.73 -9.80 22.73
C GLY A 44 14.65 -8.91 22.12
N TYR A 45 13.49 -8.80 22.79
CA TYR A 45 12.41 -7.88 22.44
C TYR A 45 12.67 -6.49 23.03
N TYR A 46 12.65 -5.47 22.18
CA TYR A 46 12.82 -4.06 22.55
C TYR A 46 11.67 -3.21 21.99
N ALA A 47 11.40 -2.08 22.62
CA ALA A 47 10.44 -1.12 22.07
C ALA A 47 10.91 -0.64 20.68
N LYS A 48 9.99 -0.52 19.72
CA LYS A 48 10.27 -0.01 18.35
C LYS A 48 11.02 1.32 18.38
N SER A 49 10.63 2.19 19.30
CA SER A 49 11.22 3.52 19.55
C SER A 49 12.69 3.47 19.94
N ASP A 50 13.13 2.39 20.60
CA ASP A 50 14.48 2.25 21.15
C ASP A 50 15.32 1.19 20.45
N LEU A 51 14.73 0.42 19.53
CA LEU A 51 15.43 -0.66 18.82
C LEU A 51 16.63 -0.15 18.02
N TRP A 52 16.59 1.10 17.53
CA TRP A 52 17.75 1.72 16.85
C TRP A 52 18.89 2.10 17.80
N LYS A 53 18.61 2.30 19.10
CA LYS A 53 19.61 2.57 20.15
C LYS A 53 20.26 1.29 20.67
N HIS A 54 19.67 0.12 20.40
CA HIS A 54 20.15 -1.16 20.89
C HIS A 54 21.54 -1.50 20.33
N ARG A 55 22.53 -1.57 21.23
CA ARG A 55 23.87 -2.08 20.94
C ARG A 55 23.92 -3.59 21.19
N CYS A 56 23.71 -4.38 20.14
CA CYS A 56 23.68 -5.84 20.25
C CYS A 56 25.09 -6.42 20.47
N PRO A 57 25.35 -7.17 21.57
CA PRO A 57 26.64 -7.81 21.82
C PRO A 57 27.01 -8.89 20.79
N PHE A 58 26.00 -9.52 20.18
CA PHE A 58 26.18 -10.58 19.17
C PHE A 58 26.35 -10.03 17.75
N ARG A 59 26.27 -8.70 17.58
CA ARG A 59 26.44 -8.08 16.29
C ARG A 59 27.94 -7.97 16.00
N LYS A 60 28.40 -8.74 15.03
CA LYS A 60 29.74 -8.58 14.46
C LYS A 60 29.81 -7.15 13.89
N HIS A 61 30.62 -6.29 14.52
CA HIS A 61 31.05 -5.07 13.86
C HIS A 61 31.80 -5.49 12.61
N VAL A 62 31.24 -5.22 11.43
CA VAL A 62 32.03 -5.32 10.20
C VAL A 62 33.10 -4.24 10.35
N GLY A 63 34.31 -4.69 10.69
CA GLY A 63 35.48 -3.84 10.83
C GLY A 63 35.61 -3.00 9.58
N ALA A 64 35.71 -1.69 9.78
CA ALA A 64 35.89 -0.71 8.73
C ALA A 64 37.28 -0.89 8.10
N GLN A 65 37.42 -1.81 7.15
CA GLN A 65 38.47 -1.79 6.15
C GLN A 65 37.84 -2.24 4.82
N ASN A 66 37.57 -1.26 3.94
CA ASN A 66 37.22 -1.42 2.53
C ASN A 66 35.82 -1.96 2.14
N ALA A 67 34.78 -1.74 2.94
CA ALA A 67 33.40 -1.97 2.48
C ALA A 67 32.72 -0.65 2.08
N LYS A 68 32.16 -0.61 0.85
CA LYS A 68 31.21 0.41 0.38
C LYS A 68 30.19 0.73 1.49
N PRO A 69 29.68 1.98 1.63
CA PRO A 69 28.78 2.35 2.72
C PRO A 69 27.63 1.36 2.79
N ALA A 70 27.64 0.49 3.81
CA ALA A 70 26.61 -0.50 3.99
C ALA A 70 25.29 0.26 4.15
N LYS A 71 24.30 -0.04 3.31
CA LYS A 71 22.95 0.52 3.42
C LYS A 71 22.53 0.47 4.89
N ARG A 72 22.10 1.61 5.46
CA ARG A 72 21.65 1.69 6.86
C ARG A 72 20.65 0.56 7.13
N ARG A 73 21.05 -0.36 8.01
CA ARG A 73 20.28 -1.55 8.36
C ARG A 73 18.96 -1.13 9.02
N ASN A 74 17.83 -1.55 8.46
CA ASN A 74 16.52 -1.14 8.97
C ASN A 74 16.06 -2.11 10.08
N TYR A 75 16.45 -1.80 11.32
CA TYR A 75 16.17 -2.61 12.52
C TYR A 75 14.69 -2.97 12.67
N ILE A 76 13.79 -2.03 12.36
CA ILE A 76 12.35 -2.24 12.44
C ILE A 76 11.90 -3.29 11.42
N LYS A 77 12.43 -3.23 10.19
CA LYS A 77 12.11 -4.22 9.15
C LYS A 77 12.56 -5.62 9.56
N GLU A 78 13.80 -5.76 10.04
CA GLU A 78 14.35 -7.06 10.45
C GLU A 78 13.60 -7.65 11.64
N GLY A 79 13.27 -6.81 12.63
CA GLY A 79 12.47 -7.24 13.79
C GLY A 79 11.08 -7.75 13.39
N LYS A 80 10.41 -7.05 12.46
CA LYS A 80 9.10 -7.47 11.94
C LYS A 80 9.14 -8.81 11.23
N MET A 81 10.21 -9.08 10.46
CA MET A 81 10.34 -10.35 9.71
C MET A 81 10.53 -11.59 10.59
N MET A 82 10.85 -11.42 11.87
CA MET A 82 10.95 -12.54 12.81
C MET A 82 9.68 -12.77 13.62
N LEU A 83 8.69 -11.88 13.51
CA LEU A 83 7.39 -12.14 14.13
C LEU A 83 6.72 -13.30 13.40
N PRO A 84 6.10 -14.23 14.12
CA PRO A 84 5.46 -15.36 13.48
C PRO A 84 4.25 -14.87 12.67
N GLU A 85 4.26 -15.18 11.37
CA GLU A 85 3.16 -14.88 10.47
C GLU A 85 2.33 -16.14 10.23
N PHE A 86 1.09 -16.13 10.70
CA PHE A 86 0.22 -17.31 10.61
C PHE A 86 -0.57 -17.29 9.33
N GLY A 87 -0.26 -18.18 8.38
CA GLY A 87 -1.08 -18.36 7.17
C GLY A 87 -1.01 -17.19 6.19
N LEU A 88 0.16 -16.56 6.04
CA LEU A 88 0.45 -15.64 4.94
C LEU A 88 1.58 -16.19 4.09
N THR A 89 1.51 -15.94 2.78
CA THR A 89 2.64 -16.18 1.88
C THR A 89 3.80 -15.22 2.18
N LYS A 90 5.04 -15.63 1.86
CA LYS A 90 6.24 -14.78 2.02
C LYS A 90 6.12 -13.41 1.31
N ILE A 91 5.39 -13.35 0.20
CA ILE A 91 5.14 -12.10 -0.53
C ILE A 91 4.22 -11.18 0.28
N THR A 92 3.11 -11.70 0.79
CA THR A 92 2.17 -10.91 1.60
C THR A 92 2.77 -10.45 2.93
N SER A 93 3.62 -11.29 3.55
CA SER A 93 4.51 -10.91 4.64
C SER A 93 5.29 -9.64 4.35
N GLU A 94 6.00 -9.62 3.21
CA GLU A 94 6.85 -8.51 2.81
C GLU A 94 6.02 -7.24 2.58
N ILE A 95 4.84 -7.37 1.95
CA ILE A 95 3.88 -6.29 1.77
C ILE A 95 3.44 -5.72 3.13
N PHE A 96 3.13 -6.56 4.10
CA PHE A 96 2.66 -6.12 5.43
C PHE A 96 3.75 -5.55 6.33
N SER A 97 4.98 -6.04 6.20
CA SER A 97 6.14 -5.54 6.97
C SER A 97 6.35 -4.03 6.77
N SER A 98 6.04 -3.55 5.57
CA SER A 98 6.23 -2.18 5.09
C SER A 98 4.97 -1.32 5.17
N LEU A 99 3.84 -1.85 5.67
CA LEU A 99 2.72 -1.02 6.09
C LEU A 99 3.17 -0.11 7.23
N ARG A 100 3.04 1.21 7.02
CA ARG A 100 3.30 2.22 8.05
C ARG A 100 2.20 2.14 9.10
N CYS A 101 2.54 2.35 10.36
CA CYS A 101 1.54 2.47 11.41
C CYS A 101 0.96 3.89 11.35
N ASP A 102 -0.35 3.99 11.56
CA ASP A 102 -1.08 5.26 11.58
C ASP A 102 -1.79 5.38 12.92
N GLU A 103 -2.06 6.61 13.35
CA GLU A 103 -2.74 6.91 14.61
C GLU A 103 -4.18 6.38 14.61
N GLU A 104 -4.82 6.34 13.44
CA GLU A 104 -6.19 5.85 13.27
C GLU A 104 -6.28 4.31 13.30
N GLY A 105 -5.15 3.61 13.45
CA GLY A 105 -5.13 2.15 13.63
C GLY A 105 -5.38 1.33 12.34
N VAL A 106 -5.42 1.96 11.17
CA VAL A 106 -5.69 1.29 9.87
C VAL A 106 -4.73 0.13 9.61
N ALA A 107 -3.43 0.34 9.81
CA ALA A 107 -2.43 -0.71 9.60
C ALA A 107 -2.55 -1.90 10.58
N ARG A 108 -3.05 -1.65 11.80
CA ARG A 108 -3.34 -2.70 12.78
C ARG A 108 -4.55 -3.50 12.34
N PHE A 109 -5.62 -2.82 11.93
CA PHE A 109 -6.83 -3.44 11.38
C PHE A 109 -6.51 -4.38 10.22
N ILE A 110 -5.77 -3.90 9.20
CA ILE A 110 -5.43 -4.68 8.01
C ILE A 110 -4.72 -6.01 8.34
N LYS A 111 -3.89 -6.02 9.39
CA LYS A 111 -3.12 -7.20 9.80
C LYS A 111 -3.94 -8.18 10.64
N ALA A 112 -4.93 -7.67 11.38
CA ALA A 112 -5.79 -8.47 12.24
C ALA A 112 -6.99 -9.07 11.48
N ASP A 113 -7.56 -8.31 10.55
CA ASP A 113 -8.79 -8.67 9.83
C ASP A 113 -8.55 -9.79 8.80
N THR A 114 -9.32 -10.87 8.91
CA THR A 114 -9.14 -12.08 8.08
C THR A 114 -9.40 -11.83 6.61
N LEU A 115 -10.49 -11.12 6.27
CA LEU A 115 -10.87 -10.87 4.89
C LEU A 115 -9.92 -9.89 4.18
N THR A 116 -9.40 -8.90 4.92
CA THR A 116 -8.38 -7.99 4.40
C THR A 116 -7.08 -8.72 4.06
N ARG A 117 -6.72 -9.74 4.87
CA ARG A 117 -5.57 -10.60 4.57
C ARG A 117 -5.79 -11.44 3.31
N GLN A 118 -6.98 -12.01 3.15
CA GLN A 118 -7.34 -12.76 1.94
C GLN A 118 -7.35 -11.86 0.70
N LEU A 119 -7.82 -10.62 0.84
CA LEU A 119 -7.72 -9.61 -0.22
C LEU A 119 -6.26 -9.35 -0.60
N ALA A 120 -5.37 -9.21 0.40
CA ALA A 120 -3.95 -9.01 0.16
C ALA A 120 -3.31 -10.21 -0.55
N GLU A 121 -3.65 -11.44 -0.17
CA GLU A 121 -3.17 -12.66 -0.83
C GLU A 121 -3.63 -12.74 -2.27
N LYS A 122 -4.90 -12.44 -2.55
CA LYS A 122 -5.42 -12.45 -3.92
C LYS A 122 -4.76 -11.38 -4.80
N LEU A 123 -4.48 -10.20 -4.25
CA LEU A 123 -3.74 -9.16 -4.96
C LEU A 123 -2.27 -9.52 -5.18
N ALA A 124 -1.62 -10.11 -4.17
CA ALA A 124 -0.24 -10.59 -4.26
C ALA A 124 -0.09 -11.76 -5.23
N LEU A 125 -1.07 -12.65 -5.34
CA LEU A 125 -1.06 -13.71 -6.35
C LEU A 125 -1.05 -13.13 -7.78
N LYS A 126 -1.80 -12.05 -8.01
CA LYS A 126 -1.90 -11.41 -9.33
C LYS A 126 -0.70 -10.50 -9.66
N LEU A 127 -0.23 -9.73 -8.69
CA LEU A 127 0.71 -8.62 -8.92
C LEU A 127 2.05 -8.77 -8.17
N GLY A 128 2.17 -9.76 -7.28
CA GLY A 128 3.30 -9.88 -6.35
C GLY A 128 4.60 -10.38 -6.98
N HIS A 129 4.60 -10.70 -8.27
CA HIS A 129 5.83 -10.97 -9.01
C HIS A 129 6.65 -9.68 -9.26
N ASP A 130 5.98 -8.52 -9.28
CA ASP A 130 6.58 -7.21 -9.43
C ASP A 130 6.57 -6.45 -8.09
N LYS A 131 7.77 -6.10 -7.61
CA LYS A 131 7.94 -5.39 -6.33
C LYS A 131 7.43 -3.94 -6.38
N ASP A 132 7.37 -3.33 -7.55
CA ASP A 132 6.86 -1.97 -7.70
C ASP A 132 5.35 -1.92 -7.42
N GLN A 133 4.64 -3.03 -7.65
CA GLN A 133 3.22 -3.17 -7.31
C GLN A 133 2.95 -3.28 -5.81
N TYR A 134 3.96 -3.55 -4.98
CA TYR A 134 3.72 -3.69 -3.54
C TYR A 134 3.15 -2.40 -2.94
N THR A 135 3.57 -1.24 -3.46
CA THR A 135 3.03 0.05 -3.03
C THR A 135 1.56 0.17 -3.41
N TYR A 136 1.20 -0.22 -4.63
CA TYR A 136 -0.19 -0.25 -5.08
C TYR A 136 -1.07 -1.15 -4.21
N ILE A 137 -0.60 -2.37 -3.89
CA ILE A 137 -1.32 -3.30 -3.01
C ILE A 137 -1.53 -2.70 -1.62
N ARG A 138 -0.47 -2.14 -1.01
CA ARG A 138 -0.58 -1.47 0.30
C ARG A 138 -1.59 -0.32 0.27
N THR A 139 -1.59 0.49 -0.79
CA THR A 139 -2.53 1.59 -0.94
C THR A 139 -3.97 1.06 -0.97
N LYS A 140 -4.27 0.05 -1.81
CA LYS A 140 -5.62 -0.56 -1.85
C LYS A 140 -6.09 -1.06 -0.49
N LEU A 141 -5.23 -1.77 0.24
CA LEU A 141 -5.57 -2.29 1.56
C LEU A 141 -5.87 -1.16 2.55
N ARG A 142 -5.14 -0.05 2.46
CA ARG A 142 -5.39 1.14 3.28
C ARG A 142 -6.65 1.89 2.88
N GLU A 143 -6.98 1.96 1.61
CA GLU A 143 -8.24 2.54 1.14
C GLU A 143 -9.43 1.80 1.76
N VAL A 144 -9.43 0.47 1.73
CA VAL A 144 -10.46 -0.36 2.38
C VAL A 144 -10.41 -0.21 3.91
N GLY A 145 -9.22 -0.29 4.51
CA GLY A 145 -9.07 -0.20 5.96
C GLY A 145 -9.53 1.14 6.54
N ARG A 146 -9.29 2.26 5.83
CA ARG A 146 -9.81 3.58 6.21
C ARG A 146 -11.34 3.59 6.21
N MET A 147 -11.97 3.05 5.17
CA MET A 147 -13.43 2.96 5.10
C MET A 147 -14.01 2.15 6.27
N VAL A 148 -13.37 1.05 6.67
CA VAL A 148 -13.84 0.27 7.82
C VAL A 148 -13.69 1.06 9.12
N VAL A 149 -12.57 1.77 9.32
CA VAL A 149 -12.40 2.63 10.50
C VAL A 149 -13.47 3.72 10.54
N GLU A 150 -13.76 4.35 9.40
CA GLU A 150 -14.83 5.35 9.28
C GLU A 150 -16.20 4.75 9.59
N TYR A 151 -16.49 3.56 9.07
CA TYR A 151 -17.72 2.82 9.36
C TYR A 151 -17.91 2.59 10.87
N ARG A 152 -16.84 2.20 11.58
CA ARG A 152 -16.88 1.97 13.02
C ARG A 152 -17.20 3.26 13.79
N GLN A 153 -16.67 4.40 13.34
CA GLN A 153 -16.95 5.70 13.94
C GLN A 153 -18.40 6.13 13.71
N LEU A 154 -18.92 5.98 12.49
CA LEU A 154 -20.29 6.37 12.13
C LEU A 154 -21.37 5.54 12.82
N THR A 155 -21.11 4.24 13.01
CA THR A 155 -22.12 3.29 13.55
C THR A 155 -21.95 3.02 15.05
N GLY A 156 -20.81 3.38 15.64
CA GLY A 156 -20.44 3.00 17.01
C GLY A 156 -20.01 1.53 17.16
N GLU A 157 -20.01 0.72 16.10
CA GLU A 157 -19.59 -0.68 16.13
C GLU A 157 -18.06 -0.81 16.15
N SER A 158 -17.41 -0.53 17.29
CA SER A 158 -15.93 -0.45 17.39
C SER A 158 -15.17 -1.69 16.90
N ASN A 159 -15.80 -2.86 16.94
CA ASN A 159 -15.19 -4.16 16.62
C ASN A 159 -15.57 -4.72 15.24
N ALA A 160 -16.32 -3.98 14.42
CA ALA A 160 -16.80 -4.49 13.12
C ALA A 160 -15.65 -4.90 12.18
N SER A 161 -15.64 -6.15 11.73
CA SER A 161 -14.70 -6.68 10.72
C SER A 161 -15.15 -6.36 9.30
N LEU A 162 -14.27 -6.47 8.31
CA LEU A 162 -14.67 -6.26 6.90
C LEU A 162 -15.73 -7.28 6.46
N THR A 163 -15.70 -8.48 7.03
CA THR A 163 -16.72 -9.52 6.83
C THR A 163 -18.10 -9.08 7.32
N ASP A 164 -18.16 -8.39 8.46
CA ASP A 164 -19.42 -7.91 9.04
C ASP A 164 -20.07 -6.83 8.18
N LEU A 165 -19.27 -6.04 7.47
CA LEU A 165 -19.77 -5.00 6.56
C LEU A 165 -20.40 -5.59 5.29
N ILE A 166 -20.07 -6.83 4.92
CA ILE A 166 -20.65 -7.53 3.76
C ILE A 166 -21.98 -8.17 4.20
N ASP A 167 -22.93 -7.31 4.50
CA ASP A 167 -24.31 -7.67 4.84
C ASP A 167 -25.27 -6.69 4.17
N PRO A 168 -26.33 -7.17 3.47
CA PRO A 168 -27.32 -6.29 2.85
C PRO A 168 -27.91 -5.26 3.80
N LYS A 169 -28.10 -5.60 5.09
CA LYS A 169 -28.65 -4.69 6.10
C LYS A 169 -27.73 -3.52 6.41
N LYS A 170 -26.42 -3.71 6.24
CA LYS A 170 -25.38 -2.71 6.53
C LYS A 170 -25.00 -1.89 5.30
N PHE A 171 -25.55 -2.20 4.13
CA PHE A 171 -25.18 -1.60 2.85
C PHE A 171 -25.22 -0.06 2.86
N VAL A 172 -26.29 0.53 3.40
CA VAL A 172 -26.43 2.00 3.47
C VAL A 172 -25.33 2.61 4.36
N ALA A 173 -25.03 2.00 5.50
CA ALA A 173 -23.96 2.45 6.38
C ALA A 173 -22.57 2.33 5.71
N VAL A 174 -22.35 1.28 4.90
CA VAL A 174 -21.11 1.12 4.12
C VAL A 174 -20.98 2.18 3.02
N VAL A 175 -22.08 2.54 2.35
CA VAL A 175 -22.13 3.64 1.38
C VAL A 175 -21.78 4.96 2.07
N ASN A 176 -22.37 5.25 3.23
CA ASN A 176 -22.11 6.47 3.98
C ASN A 176 -20.65 6.54 4.47
N ALA A 177 -20.10 5.43 4.99
CA ALA A 177 -18.70 5.35 5.36
C ALA A 177 -17.77 5.61 4.17
N THR A 178 -18.10 5.07 2.99
CA THR A 178 -17.32 5.31 1.77
C THR A 178 -17.39 6.78 1.32
N ARG A 179 -18.57 7.38 1.41
CA ARG A 179 -18.80 8.80 1.13
C ARG A 179 -17.96 9.69 2.04
N GLN A 180 -18.07 9.48 3.35
CA GLN A 180 -17.33 10.21 4.37
C GLN A 180 -15.82 10.07 4.19
N THR A 181 -15.33 8.84 3.98
CA THR A 181 -13.88 8.56 3.73
C THR A 181 -13.34 9.31 2.50
N SER A 182 -14.21 9.61 1.53
CA SER A 182 -13.81 10.24 0.26
C SER A 182 -14.09 11.75 0.22
N GLY A 183 -14.53 12.33 1.34
CA GLY A 183 -14.87 13.76 1.47
C GLY A 183 -16.10 14.14 0.66
N PHE A 184 -17.15 13.32 0.70
CA PHE A 184 -18.42 13.64 0.05
C PHE A 184 -19.14 14.78 0.77
N ASP A 185 -19.51 15.81 0.02
CA ASP A 185 -20.33 16.91 0.49
C ASP A 185 -21.80 16.68 0.13
N ALA A 186 -22.68 16.74 1.14
CA ALA A 186 -24.10 16.44 0.98
C ALA A 186 -24.84 17.52 0.18
N ASP A 187 -24.40 18.78 0.25
CA ASP A 187 -25.08 19.91 -0.39
C ASP A 187 -24.75 20.00 -1.88
N SER A 188 -23.46 19.88 -2.23
CA SER A 188 -23.00 19.95 -3.63
C SER A 188 -22.98 18.61 -4.35
N HIS A 189 -23.15 17.50 -3.62
CA HIS A 189 -22.97 16.12 -4.12
C HIS A 189 -21.61 15.89 -4.80
N LEU A 190 -20.56 16.59 -4.35
CA LEU A 190 -19.20 16.48 -4.84
C LEU A 190 -18.31 15.73 -3.85
N TYR A 191 -17.20 15.20 -4.34
CA TYR A 191 -16.18 14.56 -3.51
C TYR A 191 -14.90 15.39 -3.50
N GLU A 192 -14.23 15.45 -2.35
CA GLU A 192 -12.86 15.94 -2.28
C GLU A 192 -11.90 15.00 -3.04
N THR A 193 -12.00 13.70 -2.80
CA THR A 193 -11.18 12.68 -3.48
C THR A 193 -12.07 11.65 -4.20
N PRO A 194 -12.68 12.00 -5.35
CA PRO A 194 -13.64 11.10 -6.03
C PRO A 194 -13.03 9.78 -6.50
N SER A 195 -11.73 9.77 -6.84
CA SER A 195 -11.02 8.54 -7.21
C SER A 195 -11.00 7.52 -6.06
N LEU A 196 -10.97 7.99 -4.81
CA LEU A 196 -10.94 7.12 -3.63
C LEU A 196 -12.25 6.35 -3.49
N ALA A 197 -13.40 7.03 -3.65
CA ALA A 197 -14.72 6.41 -3.60
C ALA A 197 -14.85 5.25 -4.60
N LEU A 198 -14.40 5.45 -5.83
CA LEU A 198 -14.41 4.42 -6.88
C LEU A 198 -13.50 3.23 -6.54
N LYS A 199 -12.28 3.51 -6.05
CA LYS A 199 -11.32 2.45 -5.68
C LYS A 199 -11.79 1.63 -4.48
N ILE A 200 -12.40 2.27 -3.48
CA ILE A 200 -13.02 1.60 -2.34
C ILE A 200 -14.13 0.68 -2.84
N GLY A 201 -15.05 1.17 -3.68
CA GLY A 201 -16.14 0.36 -4.24
C GLY A 201 -15.64 -0.88 -4.97
N HIS A 202 -14.66 -0.72 -5.87
CA HIS A 202 -14.06 -1.86 -6.57
C HIS A 202 -13.42 -2.88 -5.63
N SER A 203 -12.70 -2.40 -4.61
CA SER A 203 -12.02 -3.27 -3.65
C SER A 203 -13.04 -3.97 -2.73
N LEU A 204 -14.10 -3.28 -2.33
CA LEU A 204 -15.21 -3.82 -1.53
C LEU A 204 -15.96 -4.93 -2.27
N LYS A 205 -16.35 -4.69 -3.53
CA LYS A 205 -16.95 -5.73 -4.37
C LYS A 205 -16.03 -6.95 -4.47
N LYS A 206 -14.71 -6.71 -4.62
CA LYS A 206 -13.74 -7.81 -4.68
C LYS A 206 -13.67 -8.60 -3.38
N SER A 207 -13.71 -7.93 -2.23
CA SER A 207 -13.77 -8.57 -0.91
C SER A 207 -15.05 -9.40 -0.75
N ALA A 208 -16.21 -8.90 -1.19
CA ALA A 208 -17.46 -9.66 -1.16
C ALA A 208 -17.41 -10.92 -2.04
N GLU A 209 -16.80 -10.84 -3.22
CA GLU A 209 -16.58 -12.00 -4.09
C GLU A 209 -15.65 -13.04 -3.46
N ILE A 210 -14.61 -12.60 -2.73
CA ILE A 210 -13.71 -13.49 -1.97
C ILE A 210 -14.50 -14.20 -0.89
N LEU A 211 -15.23 -13.44 -0.07
CA LEU A 211 -16.02 -13.98 1.04
C LEU A 211 -17.05 -15.01 0.57
N LYS A 212 -17.75 -14.71 -0.53
CA LYS A 212 -18.68 -15.65 -1.17
C LYS A 212 -17.98 -16.94 -1.62
N GLY A 213 -16.83 -16.82 -2.28
CA GLY A 213 -16.06 -17.98 -2.75
C GLY A 213 -15.60 -18.87 -1.59
N ASP A 214 -15.13 -18.25 -0.51
CA ASP A 214 -14.70 -18.97 0.70
C ASP A 214 -15.87 -19.65 1.42
N ALA A 215 -17.02 -18.98 1.49
CA ALA A 215 -18.24 -19.56 2.06
C ALA A 215 -18.68 -20.82 1.29
N LEU A 216 -18.66 -20.76 -0.04
CA LEU A 216 -18.93 -21.91 -0.91
C LEU A 216 -17.96 -23.07 -0.67
N MET A 217 -16.66 -22.78 -0.58
CA MET A 217 -15.65 -23.80 -0.32
C MET A 217 -15.80 -24.48 1.05
N LYS A 218 -16.30 -23.75 2.05
CA LYS A 218 -16.52 -24.24 3.42
C LYS A 218 -17.91 -24.83 3.65
N GLY A 219 -18.83 -24.68 2.70
CA GLY A 219 -20.24 -25.09 2.86
C GLY A 219 -21.04 -24.21 3.83
N ASP A 220 -20.64 -22.95 4.01
CA ASP A 220 -21.36 -21.98 4.86
C ASP A 220 -22.44 -21.26 4.04
N PHE A 221 -23.65 -21.84 4.02
CA PHE A 221 -24.77 -21.35 3.23
C PHE A 221 -25.29 -19.98 3.67
N ASP A 222 -25.21 -19.65 4.97
CA ASP A 222 -25.67 -18.37 5.49
C ASP A 222 -24.76 -17.24 5.05
N LEU A 223 -23.44 -17.43 5.19
CA LEU A 223 -22.44 -16.48 4.73
C LEU A 223 -22.47 -16.33 3.20
N GLU A 224 -22.67 -17.43 2.47
CA GLU A 224 -22.85 -17.41 1.03
C GLU A 224 -24.05 -16.54 0.63
N LYS A 225 -25.23 -16.81 1.22
CA LYS A 225 -26.48 -16.11 0.91
C LYS A 225 -26.36 -14.61 1.19
N ARG A 226 -25.79 -14.24 2.35
CA ARG A 226 -25.57 -12.82 2.71
C ARG A 226 -24.61 -12.14 1.75
N SER A 227 -23.48 -12.79 1.42
CA SER A 227 -22.49 -12.24 0.50
C SER A 227 -23.06 -12.08 -0.92
N LYS A 228 -23.85 -13.06 -1.38
CA LYS A 228 -24.52 -13.00 -2.69
C LYS A 228 -25.52 -11.85 -2.76
N ALA A 229 -26.39 -11.72 -1.76
CA ALA A 229 -27.36 -10.63 -1.67
C ALA A 229 -26.68 -9.26 -1.61
N PHE A 230 -25.55 -9.14 -0.90
CA PHE A 230 -24.77 -7.91 -0.86
C PHE A 230 -24.20 -7.54 -2.23
N ILE A 231 -23.65 -8.51 -2.97
CA ILE A 231 -23.12 -8.29 -4.33
C ILE A 231 -24.24 -7.87 -5.30
N GLU A 232 -25.42 -8.48 -5.19
CA GLU A 232 -26.60 -8.08 -5.98
C GLU A 232 -27.01 -6.64 -5.68
N LEU A 233 -27.14 -6.29 -4.40
CA LEU A 233 -27.45 -4.92 -3.98
C LEU A 233 -26.38 -3.91 -4.44
N TYR A 234 -25.10 -4.28 -4.35
CA TYR A 234 -24.00 -3.49 -4.89
C TYR A 234 -24.20 -3.22 -6.39
N ASN A 235 -24.44 -4.26 -7.19
CA ASN A 235 -24.60 -4.10 -8.65
C ASN A 235 -25.81 -3.24 -9.01
N MET A 236 -26.87 -3.25 -8.19
CA MET A 236 -28.08 -2.47 -8.45
C MET A 236 -27.96 -1.00 -8.02
N LYS A 237 -27.27 -0.72 -6.90
CA LYS A 237 -27.37 0.58 -6.21
C LYS A 237 -26.06 1.33 -6.07
N TRP A 238 -24.91 0.66 -6.16
CA TRP A 238 -23.64 1.32 -5.89
C TRP A 238 -23.31 2.42 -6.90
N GLU A 239 -23.64 2.21 -8.17
CA GLU A 239 -23.39 3.19 -9.24
C GLU A 239 -24.12 4.51 -8.97
N GLU A 240 -25.43 4.43 -8.75
CA GLU A 240 -26.29 5.56 -8.41
C GLU A 240 -25.81 6.29 -7.16
N LEU A 241 -25.51 5.56 -6.09
CA LEU A 241 -25.22 6.14 -4.79
C LEU A 241 -23.79 6.70 -4.68
N VAL A 242 -22.82 6.15 -5.43
CA VAL A 242 -21.40 6.49 -5.25
C VAL A 242 -20.76 6.86 -6.58
N SER A 243 -20.76 5.95 -7.55
CA SER A 243 -19.93 6.08 -8.75
C SER A 243 -20.33 7.26 -9.62
N THR A 244 -21.62 7.51 -9.83
CA THR A 244 -22.12 8.61 -10.68
C THR A 244 -21.66 9.96 -10.18
N HIS A 245 -21.80 10.21 -8.88
CA HIS A 245 -21.36 11.45 -8.25
C HIS A 245 -19.83 11.59 -8.27
N ALA A 246 -19.09 10.51 -8.05
CA ALA A 246 -17.63 10.51 -8.12
C ALA A 246 -17.11 10.78 -9.54
N LEU A 247 -17.70 10.15 -10.56
CA LEU A 247 -17.34 10.36 -11.97
C LEU A 247 -17.70 11.76 -12.44
N ARG A 248 -18.85 12.30 -12.03
CA ARG A 248 -19.23 13.69 -12.28
C ARG A 248 -18.19 14.65 -11.70
N THR A 249 -17.85 14.48 -10.42
CA THR A 249 -16.82 15.28 -9.74
C THR A 249 -15.47 15.20 -10.49
N LEU A 250 -15.04 14.02 -10.92
CA LEU A 250 -13.81 13.87 -11.71
C LEU A 250 -13.86 14.64 -13.04
N ASN A 251 -14.99 14.60 -13.72
CA ASN A 251 -15.16 15.31 -14.99
C ASN A 251 -15.20 16.83 -14.78
N GLU A 252 -15.83 17.31 -13.72
CA GLU A 252 -15.81 18.73 -13.34
C GLU A 252 -14.41 19.20 -12.99
N ASN A 253 -13.67 18.43 -12.16
CA ASN A 253 -12.29 18.75 -11.82
C ASN A 253 -11.39 18.80 -13.07
N LYS A 254 -11.56 17.88 -14.02
CA LYS A 254 -10.83 17.90 -15.30
C LYS A 254 -11.21 19.07 -16.20
N ARG A 255 -12.47 19.51 -16.17
CA ARG A 255 -12.95 20.68 -16.92
C ARG A 255 -12.40 21.98 -16.34
N ASN A 256 -12.32 22.04 -15.01
CA ASN A 256 -11.85 23.19 -14.27
C ASN A 256 -10.32 23.21 -14.09
N GLU A 257 -9.62 22.15 -14.50
CA GLU A 257 -8.17 22.08 -14.45
C GLU A 257 -7.57 23.17 -15.35
N PRO A 258 -6.82 24.14 -14.79
CA PRO A 258 -6.25 25.23 -15.57
C PRO A 258 -5.24 24.65 -16.57
N LYS A 259 -5.54 24.79 -17.86
CA LYS A 259 -4.61 24.44 -18.92
C LYS A 259 -3.53 25.51 -18.97
N TYR A 260 -2.39 25.25 -18.33
CA TYR A 260 -1.20 26.06 -18.47
C TYR A 260 -0.71 25.95 -19.91
N LEU A 261 -1.10 26.92 -20.74
CA LEU A 261 -0.45 27.11 -22.04
C LEU A 261 0.98 27.56 -21.76
N PRO A 262 1.99 27.00 -22.45
CA PRO A 262 3.36 27.48 -22.31
C PRO A 262 3.39 28.97 -22.63
N VAL A 263 4.05 29.75 -21.77
CA VAL A 263 4.15 31.20 -21.94
C VAL A 263 4.72 31.47 -23.33
N THR A 264 4.13 32.41 -24.07
CA THR A 264 4.57 32.77 -25.42
C THR A 264 6.06 33.07 -25.48
N SER A 265 6.65 33.61 -24.41
CA SER A 265 8.10 33.80 -24.26
C SER A 265 8.91 32.50 -24.39
N ASP A 266 8.43 31.41 -23.81
CA ASP A 266 9.14 30.13 -23.78
C ASP A 266 8.98 29.40 -25.11
N ILE A 267 7.82 29.52 -25.77
CA ILE A 267 7.63 29.08 -27.15
C ILE A 267 8.58 29.82 -28.08
N VAL A 268 8.72 31.15 -27.92
CA VAL A 268 9.63 31.97 -28.73
C VAL A 268 11.09 31.60 -28.48
N LYS A 269 11.50 31.40 -27.21
CA LYS A 269 12.86 30.94 -26.86
C LYS A 269 13.17 29.57 -27.47
N LEU A 270 12.26 28.62 -27.36
CA LEU A 270 12.42 27.28 -27.94
C LEU A 270 12.51 27.36 -29.48
N THR A 271 11.62 28.15 -30.10
CA THR A 271 11.61 28.33 -31.57
C THR A 271 12.91 28.97 -32.05
N LYS A 272 13.42 29.97 -31.32
CA LYS A 272 14.71 30.61 -31.63
C LYS A 272 15.86 29.61 -31.51
N TYR A 273 15.92 28.86 -30.42
CA TYR A 273 16.94 27.84 -30.21
C TYR A 273 16.92 26.77 -31.32
N LEU A 274 15.73 26.28 -31.70
CA LEU A 274 15.59 25.31 -32.79
C LEU A 274 16.06 25.87 -34.13
N LYS A 275 15.69 27.12 -34.46
CA LYS A 275 16.17 27.81 -35.67
C LYS A 275 17.69 27.96 -35.67
N ASP A 276 18.28 28.36 -34.55
CA ASP A 276 19.73 28.53 -34.40
C ASP A 276 20.48 27.19 -34.58
N LYS A 277 19.95 26.11 -34.00
CA LYS A 277 20.52 24.75 -34.16
C LYS A 277 20.41 24.23 -35.59
N VAL A 278 19.28 24.47 -36.25
CA VAL A 278 19.10 24.10 -37.67
C VAL A 278 20.08 24.89 -38.54
N ALA A 279 20.21 26.20 -38.35
CA ALA A 279 21.16 27.03 -39.09
C ALA A 279 22.60 26.57 -38.88
N CYS A 280 22.98 26.28 -37.62
CA CYS A 280 24.30 25.74 -37.29
C CYS A 280 24.55 24.39 -37.98
N GLY A 281 23.61 23.45 -37.91
CA GLY A 281 23.73 22.13 -38.55
C GLY A 281 23.82 22.21 -40.09
N VAL A 282 23.00 23.08 -40.71
CA VAL A 282 23.05 23.32 -42.16
C VAL A 282 24.40 23.91 -42.58
N ASN A 283 24.98 24.82 -41.80
CA ASN A 283 26.30 25.38 -42.09
C ASN A 283 27.42 24.34 -41.93
N VAL A 284 27.34 23.46 -40.94
CA VAL A 284 28.28 22.33 -40.79
C VAL A 284 28.23 21.42 -42.01
N LEU A 285 27.03 21.01 -42.43
CA LEU A 285 26.85 20.14 -43.61
C LEU A 285 27.29 20.80 -44.92
N LYS A 286 27.05 22.11 -45.09
CA LYS A 286 27.52 22.87 -46.26
C LYS A 286 29.04 23.00 -46.29
N ASN A 287 29.68 23.21 -45.14
CA ASN A 287 31.12 23.33 -45.05
C ASN A 287 31.83 21.97 -45.26
N GLU A 288 31.24 20.87 -44.78
CA GLU A 288 31.72 19.50 -45.04
C GLU A 288 31.57 19.07 -46.50
N SER A 289 30.52 19.53 -47.20
CA SER A 289 30.31 19.23 -48.63
C SER A 289 31.17 20.08 -49.57
N THR A 290 31.80 21.15 -49.09
CA THR A 290 32.80 21.94 -49.85
C THR A 290 34.23 21.44 -49.69
N SER A 291 34.51 20.52 -48.76
CA SER A 291 35.75 19.73 -48.73
C SER A 291 35.60 18.48 -49.62
N LYS A 292 36.32 18.47 -50.73
CA LYS A 292 36.30 17.52 -51.87
C LYS A 292 36.14 16.01 -51.54
N PRO A 293 35.64 15.21 -52.51
CA PRO A 293 35.49 13.76 -52.38
C PRO A 293 36.87 13.09 -52.29
N ASN A 294 37.10 12.27 -51.27
CA ASN A 294 37.93 11.07 -51.38
C ASN A 294 37.72 10.14 -50.17
N ASP A 295 37.58 8.86 -50.51
CA ASP A 295 37.68 7.64 -49.72
C ASP A 295 36.59 7.33 -48.69
N ALA A 296 35.54 6.69 -49.22
CA ALA A 296 34.74 5.72 -48.49
C ALA A 296 35.65 4.61 -47.93
N LYS A 297 35.85 4.59 -46.61
CA LYS A 297 36.12 3.36 -45.86
C LYS A 297 34.99 3.12 -44.88
N HIS A 298 34.08 2.23 -45.28
CA HIS A 298 33.10 1.64 -44.38
C HIS A 298 33.80 0.93 -43.22
N THR A 299 33.57 1.40 -41.99
CA THR A 299 33.86 0.65 -40.76
C THR A 299 32.56 0.42 -39.99
N TRP A 300 31.75 -0.52 -40.50
CA TRP A 300 30.71 -1.14 -39.70
C TRP A 300 31.36 -2.14 -38.74
N LYS A 301 31.53 -1.78 -37.46
CA LYS A 301 31.74 -2.77 -36.39
C LYS A 301 30.38 -3.10 -35.77
N ARG A 302 29.93 -4.35 -35.96
CA ARG A 302 28.81 -4.93 -35.21
C ARG A 302 29.20 -5.08 -33.73
N PRO A 303 28.31 -4.75 -32.78
CA PRO A 303 28.53 -5.07 -31.38
C PRO A 303 28.25 -6.57 -31.12
N SER A 304 29.16 -7.21 -30.38
CA SER A 304 28.98 -8.50 -29.71
C SER A 304 28.13 -8.36 -28.46
#